data_AF-A0A0H5QP31-F1
#
_entry.id   AF-A0A0H5QP31-F1
#
_cell.length_a   1.000
_cell.length_b   1.000
_cell.length_c   1.000
_cell.angle_alpha   90.00
_cell.angle_beta   90.00
_cell.angle_gamma   90.00
#
_symmetry.space_group_name_H-M   'P 1'
#
loop_
_entity.id
_entity.type
_entity.pdbx_description
1 polymer ?
#
loop_
_entity_poly.entity_id
_entity_poly.type
_entity_poly.pdbx_seq_one_letter_code
_entity_poly.pdbx_strand_id
1 'polypeptide(L)'
;MISNPMQILAGTATDVENQDLYAVLTQTRLELDQVKAALMSCQVERDQALARIAILESAQPPIMTGDEAAATSRIGLSKQLECLALALHSASAEVEANDIELQMERQRRLAAKSIADDLIERLSSVNDLVNIKSEPEPTKSTPGSDSKLFRPPSERKATRTSAATVDKAIEHLKLRFQQMNVTIPLVRETDFVYRMGRERLYIQIIQGKLVLRHCGKYIDLMEWLEMRQ
;
A
#
# COMPACT_ATOMS: atom_id res chain seq x y z
N MET A 1 48.33 54.98 5.54
CA MET A 1 46.89 54.85 5.23
C MET A 1 46.69 53.45 4.66
N ILE A 2 46.20 52.53 5.48
CA ILE A 2 45.92 51.15 5.05
C ILE A 2 44.43 50.95 5.29
N SER A 3 43.65 50.94 4.20
CA SER A 3 42.24 50.58 4.22
C SER A 3 42.10 49.10 4.57
N ASN A 4 41.21 48.82 5.51
CA ASN A 4 41.01 47.50 6.12
C ASN A 4 40.14 46.62 5.19
N PRO A 5 40.63 45.49 4.65
CA PRO A 5 39.91 44.69 3.66
C PRO A 5 38.74 43.84 4.23
N MET A 6 38.56 43.81 5.55
CA MET A 6 37.52 43.01 6.20
C MET A 6 36.10 43.58 6.14
N GLN A 7 35.91 44.84 5.71
CA GLN A 7 34.56 45.42 5.60
C GLN A 7 33.85 45.13 4.27
N ILE A 8 34.53 44.54 3.28
CA ILE A 8 33.93 44.24 1.96
C ILE A 8 33.19 42.88 1.97
N LEU A 9 33.59 41.94 2.82
CA LEU A 9 33.08 40.55 2.81
C LEU A 9 31.76 40.34 3.57
N ALA A 10 31.40 41.22 4.50
CA ALA A 10 30.16 41.08 5.28
C ALA A 10 28.93 41.67 4.55
N GLY A 11 29.12 42.64 3.65
CA GLY A 11 28.04 43.17 2.81
C GLY A 11 27.63 42.23 1.68
N THR A 12 28.58 41.47 1.13
CA THR A 12 28.30 40.60 -0.02
C THR A 12 27.50 39.34 0.34
N ALA A 13 27.64 38.80 1.56
CA ALA A 13 26.91 37.60 1.96
C ALA A 13 25.40 37.88 2.14
N THR A 14 25.05 38.99 2.79
CA THR A 14 23.65 39.41 2.95
C THR A 14 23.01 39.88 1.64
N ASP A 15 23.81 40.44 0.73
CA ASP A 15 23.34 40.85 -0.60
C ASP A 15 23.07 39.65 -1.51
N VAL A 16 23.88 38.58 -1.41
CA VAL A 16 23.66 37.31 -2.13
C VAL A 16 22.42 36.59 -1.59
N GLU A 17 22.27 36.47 -0.27
CA GLU A 17 21.06 35.88 0.33
C GLU A 17 19.78 36.65 -0.04
N ASN A 18 19.85 37.99 -0.09
CA ASN A 18 18.73 38.81 -0.54
C ASN A 18 18.43 38.66 -2.04
N GLN A 19 19.45 38.48 -2.89
CA GLN A 19 19.25 38.19 -4.32
C GLN A 19 18.62 36.81 -4.53
N ASP A 20 19.07 35.80 -3.79
CA ASP A 20 18.52 34.45 -3.85
C ASP A 20 17.06 34.43 -3.36
N LEU A 21 16.75 35.13 -2.26
CA LEU A 21 15.39 35.32 -1.79
C LEU A 21 14.52 36.02 -2.84
N TYR A 22 15.01 37.07 -3.48
CA TYR A 22 14.27 37.79 -4.52
C TYR A 22 14.01 36.90 -5.74
N ALA A 23 15.00 36.11 -6.15
CA ALA A 23 14.86 35.14 -7.24
C ALA A 23 13.77 34.10 -6.92
N VAL A 24 13.80 33.51 -5.72
CA VAL A 24 12.76 32.56 -5.27
C VAL A 24 11.38 33.23 -5.22
N LEU A 25 11.29 34.47 -4.74
CA LEU A 25 10.03 35.21 -4.68
C LEU A 25 9.46 35.52 -6.07
N THR A 26 10.32 35.86 -7.03
CA THR A 26 9.90 36.05 -8.43
C THR A 26 9.46 34.75 -9.09
N GLN A 27 10.18 33.65 -8.85
CA GLN A 27 9.85 32.33 -9.38
C GLN A 27 8.52 31.82 -8.83
N THR A 28 8.33 31.89 -7.51
CA THR A 28 7.08 31.48 -6.85
C THR A 28 5.90 32.34 -7.29
N ARG A 29 6.09 33.64 -7.55
CA ARG A 29 5.05 34.50 -8.12
C ARG A 29 4.66 34.08 -9.52
N LEU A 30 5.63 33.71 -10.35
CA LEU A 30 5.39 33.22 -11.72
C LEU A 30 4.62 31.89 -11.71
N GLU A 31 4.99 30.96 -10.83
CA GLU A 31 4.28 29.70 -10.63
C GLU A 31 2.84 29.93 -10.14
N LEU A 32 2.64 30.85 -9.19
CA LEU A 32 1.32 31.23 -8.70
C LEU A 32 0.44 31.77 -9.83
N ASP A 33 1.00 32.62 -10.70
CA ASP A 33 0.26 33.18 -11.83
C ASP A 33 -0.07 32.12 -12.89
N GLN A 34 0.80 31.14 -13.11
CA GLN A 34 0.51 29.97 -13.96
C GLN A 34 -0.62 29.12 -13.37
N VAL A 35 -0.59 28.84 -12.07
CA VAL A 35 -1.66 28.08 -11.38
C VAL A 35 -2.99 28.83 -11.45
N LYS A 36 -2.99 30.15 -11.28
CA LYS A 36 -4.19 30.98 -11.45
C LYS A 36 -4.74 30.90 -12.87
N ALA A 37 -3.87 30.97 -13.88
CA ALA A 37 -4.30 30.87 -15.27
C ALA A 37 -4.92 29.49 -15.57
N ALA A 38 -4.32 28.41 -15.06
CA ALA A 38 -4.86 27.07 -15.18
C ALA A 38 -6.23 26.94 -14.49
N LEU A 39 -6.36 27.48 -13.28
CA LEU A 39 -7.63 27.49 -12.55
C LEU A 39 -8.73 28.22 -13.31
N MET A 40 -8.43 29.39 -13.88
CA MET A 40 -9.38 30.14 -14.70
C MET A 40 -9.79 29.36 -15.95
N SER A 41 -8.87 28.65 -16.61
CA SER A 41 -9.18 27.77 -17.75
C SER A 41 -10.14 26.65 -17.35
N CYS A 42 -9.86 25.94 -16.26
CA CYS A 42 -10.73 24.89 -15.75
C CYS A 42 -12.12 25.41 -15.37
N GLN A 43 -12.20 26.63 -14.84
CA GLN A 43 -13.48 27.25 -14.51
C GLN A 43 -14.31 27.54 -15.77
N VAL A 44 -13.68 28.05 -16.84
CA VAL A 44 -14.34 28.26 -18.13
C VAL A 44 -14.82 26.93 -18.73
N GLU A 45 -14.00 25.88 -18.68
CA GLU A 45 -14.38 24.55 -19.16
C GLU A 45 -15.56 23.97 -18.38
N ARG A 46 -15.57 24.13 -17.05
CA ARG A 46 -16.68 23.74 -16.19
C ARG A 46 -17.97 24.48 -16.59
N ASP A 47 -17.90 25.79 -16.74
CA ASP A 47 -19.07 26.60 -17.06
C ASP A 47 -19.62 26.26 -18.46
N GLN A 48 -18.74 25.96 -19.43
CA GLN A 48 -19.13 25.43 -20.75
C GLN A 48 -19.77 24.05 -20.66
N ALA A 49 -19.24 23.15 -19.83
CA ALA A 49 -19.82 21.82 -19.62
C ALA A 49 -21.23 21.91 -19.01
N LEU A 50 -21.40 22.77 -17.99
CA LEU A 50 -22.72 23.03 -17.38
C LEU A 50 -23.71 23.60 -18.40
N ALA A 51 -23.29 24.52 -19.27
CA ALA A 51 -24.13 25.04 -20.34
C ALA A 51 -24.56 23.94 -21.33
N ARG A 52 -23.66 23.03 -21.71
CA ARG A 52 -23.99 21.88 -22.58
C ARG A 52 -24.99 20.92 -21.92
N ILE A 53 -24.84 20.67 -20.62
CA ILE A 53 -25.78 19.85 -19.85
C ILE A 53 -27.16 20.49 -19.83
N ALA A 54 -27.26 21.80 -19.57
CA ALA A 54 -28.53 22.52 -19.57
C ALA A 54 -29.25 22.43 -20.93
N ILE A 55 -28.50 22.51 -22.04
CA ILE A 55 -29.05 22.31 -23.40
C ILE A 55 -29.58 20.87 -23.57
N LEU A 56 -28.82 19.86 -23.14
CA LEU A 56 -29.24 18.46 -23.24
C LEU A 56 -30.48 18.15 -22.38
N GLU A 57 -30.56 18.71 -21.17
CA GLU A 57 -31.74 18.59 -20.31
C GLU A 57 -32.97 19.27 -20.95
N SER A 58 -32.79 20.42 -21.63
CA SER A 58 -33.87 21.11 -22.35
C SER A 58 -34.31 20.42 -23.64
N ALA A 59 -33.43 19.62 -24.26
CA ALA A 59 -33.69 18.89 -25.49
C ALA A 59 -34.30 17.49 -25.27
N GLN A 60 -34.45 17.07 -24.01
CA GLN A 60 -34.99 15.75 -23.68
C GLN A 60 -36.52 15.77 -23.88
N PRO A 61 -37.09 15.01 -24.82
CA PRO A 61 -38.53 15.00 -25.03
C PRO A 61 -39.24 14.43 -23.80
N PRO A 62 -40.45 14.89 -23.45
CA PRO A 62 -41.23 14.29 -22.39
C PRO A 62 -41.55 12.84 -22.78
N ILE A 63 -40.87 11.88 -22.15
CA ILE A 63 -41.15 10.46 -22.33
C ILE A 63 -42.50 10.18 -21.67
N MET A 64 -43.57 10.20 -22.46
CA MET A 64 -44.87 9.66 -22.08
C MET A 64 -44.69 8.18 -21.77
N THR A 65 -44.63 7.86 -20.49
CA THR A 65 -44.65 6.48 -20.01
C THR A 65 -45.91 6.36 -19.18
N GLY A 66 -46.83 5.54 -19.70
CA GLY A 66 -48.08 5.18 -19.03
C GLY A 66 -47.84 4.56 -17.67
N ASP A 67 -48.92 4.57 -16.91
CA ASP A 67 -49.05 4.33 -15.47
C ASP A 67 -48.13 3.27 -14.84
N GLU A 68 -47.63 3.67 -13.67
CA GLU A 68 -47.32 2.82 -12.52
C GLU A 68 -46.21 1.76 -12.67
N ALA A 69 -44.96 2.20 -12.60
CA ALA A 69 -43.89 1.41 -12.00
C ALA A 69 -42.86 2.29 -11.28
N ALA A 70 -43.03 2.39 -9.95
CA ALA A 70 -41.99 2.51 -8.94
C ALA A 70 -40.91 3.61 -9.12
N ALA A 71 -41.15 4.77 -8.50
CA ALA A 71 -40.33 5.38 -7.44
C ALA A 71 -38.80 5.24 -7.46
N THR A 72 -38.17 5.12 -8.63
CA THR A 72 -36.75 5.41 -8.79
C THR A 72 -36.73 6.86 -9.23
N SER A 73 -36.56 7.77 -8.27
CA SER A 73 -36.35 9.19 -8.56
C SER A 73 -35.36 9.29 -9.71
N ARG A 74 -35.86 9.74 -10.87
CA ARG A 74 -35.05 10.02 -12.05
C ARG A 74 -34.03 11.06 -11.63
N ILE A 75 -32.85 10.60 -11.20
CA ILE A 75 -31.71 11.47 -10.89
C ILE A 75 -31.37 12.15 -12.21
N GLY A 76 -31.64 13.46 -12.31
CA GLY A 76 -31.30 14.24 -13.49
C GLY A 76 -29.82 14.07 -13.86
N LEU A 77 -29.47 14.24 -15.14
CA LEU A 77 -28.10 14.05 -15.64
C LEU A 77 -27.08 14.85 -14.83
N SER A 78 -27.45 16.08 -14.42
CA SER A 78 -26.69 16.91 -13.49
C SER A 78 -26.30 16.20 -12.18
N LYS A 79 -27.24 15.51 -11.53
CA LYS A 79 -27.00 14.81 -10.27
C LYS A 79 -26.28 13.46 -10.46
N GLN A 80 -26.43 12.81 -11.61
CA GLN A 80 -25.60 11.65 -11.99
C GLN A 80 -24.14 12.05 -12.19
N LEU A 81 -23.90 13.19 -12.84
CA LEU A 81 -22.56 13.75 -13.02
C LEU A 81 -21.93 14.20 -11.70
N GLU A 82 -22.71 14.79 -10.79
CA GLU A 82 -22.24 15.12 -9.43
C GLU A 82 -21.82 13.86 -8.66
N CYS A 83 -22.62 12.79 -8.71
CA CYS A 83 -22.26 11.51 -8.10
C CYS A 83 -21.00 10.90 -8.72
N LEU A 84 -20.82 10.99 -10.04
CA LEU A 84 -19.60 10.53 -10.72
C LEU A 84 -18.38 11.37 -10.34
N ALA A 85 -18.52 12.69 -10.23
CA ALA A 85 -17.43 13.56 -9.79
C ALA A 85 -16.98 13.24 -8.36
N LEU A 86 -17.93 13.01 -7.45
CA LEU A 86 -17.63 12.59 -6.07
C LEU A 86 -16.95 11.22 -6.03
N ALA A 87 -17.43 10.25 -6.83
CA ALA A 87 -16.80 8.94 -6.93
C ALA A 87 -15.38 9.03 -7.50
N LEU A 88 -15.17 9.85 -8.54
CA LEU A 88 -13.85 10.06 -9.13
C LEU A 88 -12.88 10.71 -8.14
N HIS A 89 -13.34 11.71 -7.38
CA HIS A 89 -12.52 12.35 -6.36
C HIS A 89 -12.14 11.37 -5.24
N SER A 90 -13.08 10.54 -4.79
CA SER A 90 -12.81 9.49 -3.81
C SER A 90 -11.80 8.47 -4.32
N ALA A 91 -11.95 8.03 -5.58
CA ALA A 91 -11.03 7.10 -6.21
C ALA A 91 -9.62 7.72 -6.37
N SER A 92 -9.53 9.01 -6.73
CA SER A 92 -8.26 9.73 -6.82
C SER A 92 -7.55 9.81 -5.46
N ALA A 93 -8.30 10.10 -4.39
CA ALA A 93 -7.75 10.15 -3.03
C ALA A 93 -7.25 8.77 -2.57
N GLU A 94 -7.93 7.69 -2.97
CA GLU A 94 -7.51 6.31 -2.67
C GLU A 94 -6.22 5.94 -3.42
N VAL A 95 -6.08 6.34 -4.68
CA VAL A 95 -4.84 6.13 -5.45
C VAL A 95 -3.66 6.87 -4.82
N GLU A 96 -3.86 8.14 -4.42
CA GLU A 96 -2.82 8.92 -3.73
C GLU A 96 -2.40 8.29 -2.39
N ALA A 97 -3.38 7.80 -1.61
CA ALA A 97 -3.09 7.12 -0.35
C ALA A 97 -2.28 5.82 -0.57
N ASN A 98 -2.64 5.04 -1.59
CA ASN A 98 -1.91 3.82 -1.96
C ASN A 98 -0.47 4.12 -2.42
N ASP A 99 -0.26 5.21 -3.16
CA ASP A 99 1.08 5.64 -3.59
C ASP A 99 1.95 6.04 -2.40
N ILE A 100 1.39 6.75 -1.41
CA ILE A 100 2.10 7.10 -0.18
C ILE A 100 2.49 5.83 0.60
N GLU A 101 1.57 4.86 0.74
CA GLU A 101 1.87 3.60 1.43
C GLU A 101 2.96 2.80 0.70
N LEU A 102 2.91 2.76 -0.64
CA LEU A 102 3.93 2.11 -1.46
C LEU A 102 5.31 2.76 -1.27
N GLN A 103 5.38 4.09 -1.20
CA GLN A 103 6.63 4.81 -0.93
C GLN A 103 7.17 4.48 0.47
N MET A 104 6.32 4.47 1.49
CA MET A 104 6.68 4.12 2.86
C MET A 104 7.22 2.69 2.95
N GLU A 105 6.59 1.74 2.26
CA GLU A 105 7.04 0.35 2.21
C GLU A 105 8.39 0.20 1.48
N ARG A 106 8.60 0.94 0.38
CA ARG A 106 9.91 1.01 -0.30
C ARG A 106 11.00 1.53 0.64
N GLN A 107 10.72 2.59 1.40
CA GLN A 107 11.66 3.12 2.38
C GLN A 107 11.99 2.10 3.48
N ARG A 108 10.99 1.38 4.01
CA ARG A 108 11.21 0.30 4.99
C ARG A 108 12.10 -0.80 4.44
N ARG A 109 11.89 -1.21 3.18
CA ARG A 109 12.74 -2.21 2.51
C ARG A 109 14.17 -1.72 2.30
N LEU A 110 14.35 -0.46 1.91
CA LEU A 110 15.69 0.14 1.79
C LEU A 110 16.40 0.21 3.15
N ALA A 111 15.70 0.59 4.21
CA ALA A 111 16.25 0.59 5.57
C ALA A 111 16.62 -0.82 6.04
N ALA A 112 15.74 -1.81 5.80
CA ALA A 112 16.02 -3.20 6.13
C ALA A 112 17.22 -3.76 5.34
N LYS A 113 17.34 -3.38 4.06
CA LYS A 113 18.50 -3.73 3.24
C LYS A 113 19.78 -3.11 3.81
N SER A 114 19.77 -1.83 4.16
CA SER A 114 20.93 -1.17 4.77
C SER A 114 21.36 -1.84 6.07
N ILE A 115 20.41 -2.22 6.93
CA ILE A 115 20.72 -2.95 8.16
C ILE A 115 21.32 -4.33 7.86
N ALA A 116 20.80 -5.02 6.84
CA ALA A 116 21.34 -6.31 6.41
C ALA A 116 22.75 -6.19 5.84
N ASP A 117 23.01 -5.18 5.01
CA ASP A 117 24.32 -4.90 4.42
C ASP A 117 25.34 -4.55 5.53
N ASP A 118 24.97 -3.70 6.50
CA ASP A 118 25.79 -3.38 7.68
C ASP A 118 26.12 -4.62 8.53
N LEU A 119 25.14 -5.52 8.71
CA LEU A 119 25.33 -6.77 9.45
C LEU A 119 26.27 -7.72 8.70
N ILE A 120 26.14 -7.82 7.38
CA ILE A 120 27.02 -8.61 6.53
C ILE A 120 28.44 -8.08 6.64
N GLU A 121 28.65 -6.76 6.54
CA GLU A 121 29.96 -6.12 6.65
C GLU A 121 30.62 -6.38 8.01
N ARG A 122 29.85 -6.24 9.10
CA ARG A 122 30.32 -6.56 10.45
C ARG A 122 30.71 -8.03 10.59
N LEU A 123 29.90 -8.95 10.05
CA LEU A 123 30.19 -10.38 10.11
C LEU A 123 31.39 -10.77 9.25
N SER A 124 31.57 -10.16 8.07
CA SER A 124 32.78 -10.38 7.25
C SER A 124 34.03 -9.86 7.94
N SER A 125 33.98 -8.67 8.57
CA SER A 125 35.10 -8.09 9.31
C SER A 125 35.49 -8.93 10.54
N VAL A 126 34.52 -9.53 11.23
CA VAL A 126 34.77 -10.45 12.35
C VAL A 126 35.36 -11.78 11.87
N ASN A 127 34.98 -12.27 10.69
CA ASN A 127 35.51 -13.52 10.14
C ASN A 127 36.99 -13.40 9.72
N ASP A 128 37.43 -12.21 9.31
CA ASP A 128 38.84 -11.93 9.00
C ASP A 128 39.74 -11.91 10.26
N LEU A 129 39.17 -11.60 11.44
CA LEU A 129 39.88 -11.63 12.73
C LEU A 129 40.05 -13.05 13.31
N VAL A 130 39.20 -14.00 12.93
CA VAL A 130 39.29 -15.41 13.38
C VAL A 130 40.30 -16.21 12.54
N ASN A 131 40.65 -15.75 11.33
CA ASN A 131 41.53 -16.47 10.41
C ASN A 131 43.05 -16.24 10.64
N ILE A 132 43.46 -15.53 11.71
CA ILE A 132 44.89 -15.24 12.01
C ILE A 132 45.46 -16.16 13.12
N LYS A 133 44.68 -17.09 13.70
CA LYS A 133 45.20 -18.06 14.68
C LYS A 133 44.83 -19.49 14.34
N SER A 134 45.56 -20.07 13.40
CA SER A 134 45.58 -21.52 13.19
C SER A 134 46.97 -21.98 12.74
N GLU A 135 47.88 -22.15 13.70
CA GLU A 135 48.94 -23.16 13.62
C GLU A 135 48.41 -24.47 14.24
N PRO A 136 48.62 -25.64 13.61
CA PRO A 136 48.25 -26.93 14.18
C PRO A 136 49.48 -27.65 14.75
N GLU A 137 49.34 -28.28 15.92
CA GLU A 137 49.99 -29.56 16.27
C GLU A 137 49.43 -30.13 17.60
N PRO A 138 49.61 -31.44 17.93
CA PRO A 138 48.47 -32.29 18.27
C PRO A 138 48.45 -32.85 19.70
N THR A 139 47.23 -33.24 20.10
CA THR A 139 46.83 -34.26 21.09
C THR A 139 47.32 -34.15 22.55
N LYS A 140 46.38 -34.02 23.49
CA LYS A 140 46.19 -34.98 24.60
C LYS A 140 44.92 -34.75 25.45
N SER A 141 44.16 -35.83 25.60
CA SER A 141 43.37 -36.29 26.77
C SER A 141 42.41 -35.34 27.52
N THR A 142 41.13 -35.71 27.48
CA THR A 142 40.07 -35.51 28.51
C THR A 142 40.58 -35.86 29.93
N PRO A 143 40.01 -35.33 31.05
CA PRO A 143 38.58 -35.48 31.39
C PRO A 143 37.91 -34.32 32.19
N GLY A 144 36.58 -34.32 32.23
CA GLY A 144 35.85 -33.95 33.45
C GLY A 144 34.96 -32.70 33.43
N SER A 145 33.69 -32.93 33.81
CA SER A 145 32.77 -32.00 34.48
C SER A 145 32.19 -30.82 33.68
N ASP A 146 31.00 -31.05 33.14
CA ASP A 146 29.77 -30.28 33.44
C ASP A 146 28.83 -30.34 32.22
N SER A 147 27.95 -31.35 32.24
CA SER A 147 26.89 -31.54 31.26
C SER A 147 25.80 -30.48 31.42
N LYS A 148 26.06 -29.23 31.01
CA LYS A 148 25.00 -28.35 30.51
C LYS A 148 24.74 -28.73 29.06
N LEU A 149 23.85 -29.71 28.90
CA LEU A 149 23.24 -30.08 27.64
C LEU A 149 22.72 -28.81 26.94
N PHE A 150 23.47 -28.32 25.97
CA PHE A 150 22.94 -27.55 24.85
C PHE A 150 21.96 -28.48 24.12
N ARG A 151 20.71 -28.49 24.57
CA ARG A 151 19.63 -28.95 23.70
C ARG A 151 19.56 -27.95 22.55
N PRO A 152 19.59 -28.40 21.28
CA PRO A 152 19.20 -27.54 20.18
C PRO A 152 17.78 -27.04 20.47
N PRO A 153 17.40 -25.80 20.12
CA PRO A 153 16.03 -25.33 20.30
C PRO A 153 15.15 -26.02 19.26
N SER A 154 14.77 -27.27 19.52
CA SER A 154 13.78 -28.01 18.76
C SER A 154 12.38 -27.72 19.30
N GLU A 155 11.99 -26.44 19.26
CA GLU A 155 10.58 -26.05 19.34
C GLU A 155 10.36 -25.03 18.24
N ARG A 156 10.24 -25.54 17.00
CA ARG A 156 9.45 -24.83 15.99
C ARG A 156 8.04 -24.74 16.56
N LYS A 157 7.78 -23.63 17.26
CA LYS A 157 6.44 -23.19 17.63
C LYS A 157 5.58 -23.35 16.38
N ALA A 158 4.58 -24.23 16.44
CA ALA A 158 3.51 -24.24 15.46
C ALA A 158 3.02 -22.78 15.38
N THR A 159 3.25 -22.15 14.22
CA THR A 159 2.84 -20.78 13.96
C THR A 159 1.34 -20.75 14.16
N ARG A 160 0.91 -20.28 15.34
CA ARG A 160 -0.49 -20.21 15.73
C ARG A 160 -1.16 -19.33 14.69
N THR A 161 -1.94 -19.93 13.80
CA THR A 161 -2.56 -19.22 12.71
C THR A 161 -3.52 -18.19 13.30
N SER A 162 -3.27 -16.91 13.10
CA SER A 162 -4.15 -15.85 13.57
C SER A 162 -5.32 -15.69 12.59
N ALA A 163 -6.52 -15.41 13.11
CA ALA A 163 -7.70 -15.13 12.29
C ALA A 163 -7.44 -13.99 11.29
N ALA A 164 -6.71 -12.95 11.71
CA ALA A 164 -6.32 -11.84 10.84
C ALA A 164 -5.43 -12.27 9.66
N THR A 165 -4.59 -13.30 9.85
CA THR A 165 -3.76 -13.84 8.75
C THR A 165 -4.62 -14.62 7.75
N VAL A 166 -5.64 -15.33 8.24
CA VAL A 166 -6.60 -16.05 7.39
C VAL A 166 -7.46 -15.06 6.60
N ASP A 167 -7.91 -13.98 7.22
CA ASP A 167 -8.67 -12.91 6.56
C ASP A 167 -7.89 -12.29 5.41
N LYS A 168 -6.64 -11.87 5.67
CA LYS A 168 -5.78 -11.30 4.62
C LYS A 168 -5.60 -12.27 3.45
N ALA A 169 -5.37 -13.55 3.74
CA ALA A 169 -5.20 -14.56 2.69
C ALA A 169 -6.48 -14.75 1.86
N ILE A 170 -7.67 -14.67 2.49
CA ILE A 170 -8.95 -14.75 1.79
C ILE A 170 -9.24 -13.48 0.99
N GLU A 171 -8.86 -12.30 1.47
CA GLU A 171 -8.98 -11.05 0.71
C GLU A 171 -8.07 -11.07 -0.52
N HIS A 172 -6.82 -11.49 -0.38
CA HIS A 172 -5.92 -11.71 -1.52
C HIS A 172 -6.50 -12.70 -2.53
N LEU A 173 -7.14 -13.76 -2.04
CA LEU A 173 -7.81 -14.74 -2.90
C LEU A 173 -8.97 -14.08 -3.68
N LYS A 174 -9.85 -13.35 -2.99
CA LYS A 174 -10.96 -12.62 -3.63
C LYS A 174 -10.47 -11.65 -4.69
N LEU A 175 -9.43 -10.88 -4.39
CA LEU A 175 -8.83 -9.92 -5.31
C LEU A 175 -8.31 -10.62 -6.58
N ARG A 176 -7.63 -11.77 -6.43
CA ARG A 176 -7.13 -12.56 -7.55
C ARG A 176 -8.24 -13.08 -8.45
N PHE A 177 -9.37 -13.52 -7.88
CA PHE A 177 -10.52 -13.96 -8.66
C PHE A 177 -11.26 -12.78 -9.33
N GLN A 178 -11.33 -11.62 -8.68
CA GLN A 178 -11.88 -10.39 -9.27
C GLN A 178 -11.10 -9.97 -10.52
N GLN A 179 -9.77 -10.11 -10.54
CA GLN A 179 -8.94 -9.88 -11.74
C GLN A 179 -9.30 -10.82 -12.90
N MET A 180 -9.91 -11.97 -12.62
CA MET A 180 -10.41 -12.92 -13.62
C MET A 180 -11.90 -12.75 -13.93
N ASN A 181 -12.53 -11.65 -13.49
CA ASN A 181 -13.97 -11.40 -13.57
C ASN A 181 -14.85 -12.44 -12.85
N VAL A 182 -14.30 -13.15 -11.85
CA VAL A 182 -15.03 -14.12 -11.03
C VAL A 182 -15.17 -13.60 -9.61
N THR A 183 -16.39 -13.58 -9.07
CA THR A 183 -16.62 -13.14 -7.68
C THR A 183 -16.89 -14.34 -6.79
N ILE A 184 -16.10 -14.51 -5.72
CA ILE A 184 -16.32 -15.56 -4.72
C ILE A 184 -17.14 -14.98 -3.55
N PRO A 185 -18.37 -15.47 -3.29
CA PRO A 185 -19.24 -14.96 -2.23
C PRO A 185 -18.88 -15.53 -0.85
N LEU A 186 -17.63 -15.37 -0.42
CA LEU A 186 -17.17 -15.73 0.93
C LEU A 186 -17.40 -14.57 1.91
N VAL A 187 -18.19 -14.78 2.96
CA VAL A 187 -18.46 -13.77 4.01
C VAL A 187 -17.96 -14.30 5.35
N ARG A 188 -17.16 -13.51 6.08
CA ARG A 188 -16.71 -13.90 7.42
C ARG A 188 -17.90 -13.88 8.39
N GLU A 189 -18.07 -14.94 9.16
CA GLU A 189 -19.04 -14.97 10.26
C GLU A 189 -18.38 -14.79 11.61
N THR A 190 -17.36 -15.61 11.89
CA THR A 190 -16.61 -15.61 13.15
C THR A 190 -15.14 -15.93 12.86
N ASP A 191 -14.31 -16.00 13.89
CA ASP A 191 -12.92 -16.43 13.74
C ASP A 191 -12.86 -17.81 13.07
N PHE A 192 -12.10 -17.88 11.97
CA PHE A 192 -11.91 -19.07 11.14
C PHE A 192 -13.17 -19.64 10.49
N VAL A 193 -14.34 -18.98 10.58
CA VAL A 193 -15.60 -19.46 9.98
C VAL A 193 -16.10 -18.48 8.93
N TYR A 194 -16.29 -18.99 7.72
CA TYR A 194 -16.75 -18.23 6.56
C TYR A 194 -17.99 -18.88 5.96
N ARG A 195 -18.92 -18.07 5.49
CA ARG A 195 -20.13 -18.51 4.79
C ARG A 195 -19.92 -18.39 3.29
N MET A 196 -20.27 -19.44 2.56
CA MET A 196 -20.37 -19.42 1.09
C MET A 196 -21.75 -19.91 0.69
N GLY A 197 -22.64 -18.98 0.29
CA GLY A 197 -24.04 -19.29 0.04
C GLY A 197 -24.75 -19.83 1.30
N ARG A 198 -25.12 -21.11 1.28
CA ARG A 198 -25.78 -21.81 2.41
C ARG A 198 -24.82 -22.58 3.31
N GLU A 199 -23.55 -22.70 2.92
CA GLU A 199 -22.57 -23.53 3.62
C GLU A 199 -21.68 -22.71 4.55
N ARG A 200 -21.35 -23.30 5.71
CA ARG A 200 -20.42 -22.74 6.69
C ARG A 200 -19.12 -23.52 6.61
N LEU A 201 -18.03 -22.82 6.33
CA LEU A 201 -16.70 -23.35 6.07
C LEU A 201 -15.76 -22.93 7.20
N TYR A 202 -15.14 -23.90 7.85
CA TYR A 202 -14.06 -23.63 8.79
C TYR A 202 -12.74 -23.60 8.04
N ILE A 203 -12.15 -22.41 7.90
CA ILE A 203 -10.95 -22.14 7.09
C ILE A 203 -9.80 -21.73 8.00
N GLN A 204 -8.64 -22.33 7.76
CA GLN A 204 -7.39 -22.01 8.46
C GLN A 204 -6.20 -22.09 7.51
N ILE A 205 -5.06 -21.56 7.92
CA ILE A 205 -3.80 -21.72 7.19
C ILE A 205 -2.96 -22.80 7.88
N ILE A 206 -2.63 -23.85 7.12
CA ILE A 206 -1.69 -24.90 7.53
C ILE A 206 -0.54 -24.90 6.53
N GLN A 207 0.71 -24.83 7.00
CA GLN A 207 1.91 -24.86 6.14
C GLN A 207 1.87 -23.82 5.00
N GLY A 208 1.27 -22.66 5.23
CA GLY A 208 1.15 -21.58 4.24
C GLY A 208 0.02 -21.75 3.22
N LYS A 209 -0.79 -22.82 3.31
CA LYS A 209 -1.95 -23.04 2.42
C LYS A 209 -3.26 -22.78 3.16
N LEU A 210 -4.22 -22.16 2.46
CA LEU A 210 -5.60 -22.06 2.93
C LEU A 210 -6.26 -23.42 2.81
N VAL A 211 -6.68 -23.99 3.93
CA VAL A 211 -7.35 -25.27 3.99
C VAL A 211 -8.68 -25.13 4.73
N LEU A 212 -9.65 -25.92 4.30
CA LEU A 212 -10.94 -26.03 4.97
C LEU A 212 -11.13 -27.40 5.58
N ARG A 213 -11.92 -27.45 6.65
CA ARG A 213 -12.30 -28.70 7.31
C ARG A 213 -13.59 -29.25 6.69
N HIS A 214 -13.49 -30.36 5.97
CA HIS A 214 -14.64 -31.05 5.37
C HIS A 214 -14.57 -32.55 5.65
N CYS A 215 -15.67 -33.13 6.15
CA CYS A 215 -15.78 -34.56 6.48
C CYS A 215 -14.62 -35.10 7.35
N GLY A 216 -14.16 -34.29 8.32
CA GLY A 216 -13.08 -34.67 9.24
C GLY A 216 -11.66 -34.57 8.66
N LYS A 217 -11.51 -34.15 7.41
CA LYS A 217 -10.21 -33.94 6.75
C LYS A 217 -9.99 -32.46 6.43
N TYR A 218 -8.72 -32.09 6.24
CA TYR A 218 -8.35 -30.79 5.69
C TYR A 218 -8.16 -30.93 4.18
N ILE A 219 -8.86 -30.09 3.43
CA ILE A 219 -8.79 -30.02 1.96
C ILE A 219 -8.30 -28.62 1.60
N ASP A 220 -7.50 -28.49 0.54
CA ASP A 220 -7.11 -27.18 0.03
C ASP A 220 -8.35 -26.39 -0.41
N LEU A 221 -8.44 -25.12 -0.01
CA LEU A 221 -9.58 -24.27 -0.33
C LEU A 221 -9.73 -24.10 -1.85
N MET A 222 -8.62 -24.04 -2.60
CA MET A 222 -8.67 -23.93 -4.05
C MET A 222 -9.23 -25.20 -4.70
N GLU A 223 -8.72 -26.36 -4.29
CA GLU A 223 -9.16 -27.65 -4.79
C GLU A 223 -10.67 -27.86 -4.53
N TRP A 224 -11.14 -27.47 -3.34
CA TRP A 224 -12.55 -27.57 -3.01
C TRP A 224 -13.45 -26.62 -3.82
N LEU A 225 -12.97 -25.41 -4.14
CA LEU A 225 -13.69 -24.47 -5.00
C LEU A 225 -13.79 -25.00 -6.44
N GLU A 226 -12.73 -25.64 -6.94
CA GLU A 226 -12.70 -26.27 -8.27
C GLU A 226 -13.67 -27.45 -8.36
N MET A 227 -13.80 -28.27 -7.30
CA MET A 227 -14.74 -29.40 -7.27
C MET A 227 -16.23 -28.98 -7.29
N ARG A 228 -16.54 -27.70 -7.12
CA ARG A 228 -17.91 -27.18 -7.00
C ARG A 228 -18.35 -26.26 -8.15
N GLN A 229 -17.46 -25.96 -9.10
CA GLN A 229 -17.83 -25.31 -10.37
C GLN A 229 -18.37 -26.34 -11.35
#